data_AF-A0A9D7QBF8-F1
#
_entry.id   AF-A0A9D7QBF8-F1
#
_cell.length_a   1.000
_cell.length_b   1.000
_cell.length_c   1.000
_cell.angle_alpha   90.00
_cell.angle_beta   90.00
_cell.angle_gamma   90.00
#
_symmetry.space_group_name_H-M   'P 1'
#
loop_
_entity.id
_entity.type
_entity.pdbx_description
1 polymer ?
#
loop_
_entity_poly.entity_id
_entity_poly.type
_entity_poly.pdbx_seq_one_letter_code
_entity_poly.pdbx_strand_id
1 'polypeptide(L)'
;MNRDQPKAPSQVRAGLLASSLLLGMPLLASTSPGTLFFSCRPDNDLFRVISARKEIQCVRFDLPREAVHAAPAGAGVLVLADGYPATTTTVEPAVFDEAAAKQLRLFIEYPAALPDLVAGTARRTSLENVVATSGVFGPNLQEMQLLAVHDCHFVELTSDRPLLVAAKVAGFDRAVYGLADTKAYPILFAHPTRDVLVSTTKLSQFITARYAPKDAMQAVWAYVLGWLQPGSATRVLDWTPTVRPTFGRDEALPVAAARQALIRGIDWHTKARMLLSEAGAQEYKRLFAEKEDQSRQPGRSGP
;
A
#
# COMPACT_ATOMS: atom_id res chain seq x y z
N MET A 1 13.58 -22.43 -78.78
CA MET A 1 14.96 -22.13 -78.36
C MET A 1 15.02 -20.65 -77.99
N ASN A 2 15.40 -20.36 -76.73
CA ASN A 2 16.00 -19.13 -76.15
C ASN A 2 16.37 -17.98 -77.12
N ARG A 3 16.40 -16.68 -76.77
CA ARG A 3 16.24 -15.92 -75.52
C ARG A 3 16.30 -14.41 -75.91
N ASP A 4 15.96 -13.57 -74.96
CA ASP A 4 16.44 -12.20 -74.74
C ASP A 4 15.78 -10.98 -75.43
N GLN A 5 15.18 -10.19 -74.53
CA GLN A 5 14.73 -8.80 -74.55
C GLN A 5 15.92 -7.81 -74.67
N PRO A 6 15.75 -6.47 -74.92
CA PRO A 6 14.87 -5.60 -74.13
C PRO A 6 14.12 -4.46 -74.87
N LYS A 7 13.05 -3.98 -74.23
CA LYS A 7 12.22 -2.81 -74.60
C LYS A 7 12.48 -1.63 -73.64
N ALA A 8 12.40 -0.41 -74.18
CA ALA A 8 12.26 0.86 -73.45
C ALA A 8 11.38 1.81 -74.30
N PRO A 9 10.91 2.96 -73.77
CA PRO A 9 9.99 3.10 -72.65
C PRO A 9 8.67 3.80 -73.09
N SER A 10 7.55 3.56 -72.40
CA SER A 10 6.27 4.26 -72.64
C SER A 10 5.84 5.12 -71.45
N GLN A 11 5.77 6.42 -71.72
CA GLN A 11 4.90 7.48 -71.18
C GLN A 11 4.23 7.28 -69.81
N VAL A 12 4.62 8.14 -68.87
CA VAL A 12 3.96 8.33 -67.57
C VAL A 12 2.82 9.33 -67.71
N ARG A 13 1.60 8.90 -67.37
CA ARG A 13 0.43 9.76 -67.15
C ARG A 13 0.53 10.40 -65.77
N ALA A 14 0.45 11.73 -65.72
CA ALA A 14 0.32 12.50 -64.48
C ALA A 14 -1.08 12.32 -63.88
N GLY A 15 -1.17 11.64 -62.74
CA GLY A 15 -2.36 11.59 -61.89
C GLY A 15 -2.21 12.61 -60.75
N LEU A 16 -3.14 13.55 -60.67
CA LEU A 16 -3.24 14.53 -59.61
C LEU A 16 -3.82 13.84 -58.35
N LEU A 17 -2.98 13.52 -57.37
CA LEU A 17 -3.39 13.04 -56.04
C LEU A 17 -3.37 14.24 -55.08
N ALA A 18 -4.56 14.70 -54.68
CA ALA A 18 -4.72 15.64 -53.58
C ALA A 18 -4.43 14.91 -52.26
N SER A 19 -3.19 15.01 -51.78
CA SER A 19 -2.80 14.56 -50.45
C SER A 19 -3.27 15.58 -49.41
N SER A 20 -4.44 15.33 -48.83
CA SER A 20 -4.89 16.01 -47.60
C SER A 20 -3.99 15.58 -46.44
N LEU A 21 -3.01 16.42 -46.12
CA LEU A 21 -2.13 16.27 -44.97
C LEU A 21 -2.93 16.56 -43.69
N LEU A 22 -3.59 15.54 -43.14
CA LEU A 22 -4.14 15.58 -41.78
C LEU A 22 -2.96 15.62 -40.80
N LEU A 23 -2.53 16.83 -40.46
CA LEU A 23 -1.63 17.08 -39.33
C LEU A 23 -2.35 16.59 -38.07
N GLY A 24 -2.03 15.39 -37.61
CA GLY A 24 -2.44 14.90 -36.30
C GLY A 24 -1.84 15.79 -35.23
N MET A 25 -2.62 16.76 -34.74
CA MET A 25 -2.29 17.43 -33.48
C MET A 25 -2.23 16.34 -32.39
N PRO A 26 -1.11 16.18 -31.67
CA PRO A 26 -1.15 15.42 -30.45
C PRO A 26 -2.15 16.12 -29.54
N LEU A 27 -3.19 15.41 -29.14
CA LEU A 27 -4.08 15.83 -28.07
C LEU A 27 -3.18 16.01 -26.85
N LEU A 28 -2.78 17.26 -26.58
CA LEU A 28 -2.20 17.65 -25.30
C LEU A 28 -3.29 17.32 -24.27
N ALA A 29 -3.21 16.14 -23.67
CA ALA A 29 -3.97 15.79 -22.50
C ALA A 29 -3.55 16.79 -21.43
N SER A 30 -4.32 17.87 -21.31
CA SER A 30 -4.18 18.81 -20.22
C SER A 30 -4.39 18.00 -18.95
N THR A 31 -3.31 17.73 -18.22
CA THR A 31 -3.35 17.00 -16.96
C THR A 31 -3.99 17.93 -15.93
N SER A 32 -5.33 17.98 -15.91
CA SER A 32 -6.04 18.56 -14.77
C SER A 32 -5.50 17.88 -13.52
N PRO A 33 -5.13 18.64 -12.47
CA PRO A 33 -4.64 18.03 -11.24
C PRO A 33 -5.72 17.08 -10.74
N GLY A 34 -5.45 15.78 -10.82
CA GLY A 34 -6.45 14.78 -10.49
C GLY A 34 -6.89 14.93 -9.04
N THR A 35 -8.21 15.00 -8.82
CA THR A 35 -8.80 14.95 -7.48
C THR A 35 -8.82 13.49 -7.00
N LEU A 36 -8.43 13.27 -5.74
CA LEU A 36 -8.60 11.99 -5.05
C LEU A 36 -9.77 12.06 -4.09
N PHE A 37 -10.57 11.00 -4.06
CA PHE A 37 -11.73 10.87 -3.16
C PHE A 37 -11.39 9.87 -2.08
N PHE A 38 -11.65 10.20 -0.82
CA PHE A 38 -11.30 9.39 0.34
C PHE A 38 -12.55 9.05 1.14
N SER A 39 -12.67 7.78 1.54
CA SER A 39 -13.48 7.35 2.68
C SER A 39 -12.51 6.95 3.79
N CYS A 40 -12.31 7.85 4.75
CA CYS A 40 -11.38 7.62 5.87
C CYS A 40 -11.58 8.65 6.98
N ARG A 41 -11.08 8.37 8.18
CA ARG A 41 -11.02 9.34 9.28
C ARG A 41 -10.08 10.50 8.95
N PRO A 42 -10.36 11.71 9.47
CA PRO A 42 -9.53 12.89 9.22
C PRO A 42 -8.12 12.80 9.83
N ASP A 43 -7.90 11.90 10.79
CA ASP A 43 -6.61 11.65 11.44
C ASP A 43 -5.73 10.62 10.70
N ASN A 44 -6.21 10.02 9.61
CA ASN A 44 -5.46 9.03 8.82
C ASN A 44 -4.14 9.62 8.26
N ASP A 45 -3.02 8.90 8.42
CA ASP A 45 -1.70 9.41 8.03
C ASP A 45 -1.62 9.74 6.54
N LEU A 46 -2.08 8.83 5.66
CA LEU A 46 -2.07 9.04 4.22
C LEU A 46 -2.87 10.28 3.84
N PHE A 47 -4.10 10.40 4.36
CA PHE A 47 -4.95 11.55 4.07
C PHE A 47 -4.29 12.86 4.51
N ARG A 48 -3.71 12.92 5.71
CA ARG A 48 -3.01 14.10 6.22
C ARG A 48 -1.79 14.47 5.38
N VAL A 49 -0.99 13.49 4.96
CA VAL A 49 0.19 13.74 4.12
C VAL A 49 -0.19 14.27 2.75
N ILE A 50 -1.24 13.72 2.13
CA ILE A 50 -1.65 14.12 0.78
C ILE A 50 -2.38 15.47 0.81
N SER A 51 -3.32 15.66 1.73
CA SER A 51 -4.11 16.91 1.83
C SER A 51 -3.29 18.14 2.22
N ALA A 52 -2.11 17.95 2.83
CA ALA A 52 -1.17 19.04 3.09
C ALA A 52 -0.47 19.57 1.82
N ARG A 53 -0.58 18.86 0.68
CA ARG A 53 0.06 19.22 -0.59
C ARG A 53 -0.88 20.07 -1.44
N LYS A 54 -0.38 21.19 -1.97
CA LYS A 54 -1.18 22.11 -2.77
C LYS A 54 -1.52 21.57 -4.16
N GLU A 55 -0.74 20.61 -4.67
CA GLU A 55 -0.85 20.09 -6.02
C GLU A 55 -1.84 18.92 -6.15
N ILE A 56 -2.41 18.46 -5.03
CA ILE A 56 -3.35 17.34 -5.00
C ILE A 56 -4.64 17.81 -4.33
N GLN A 57 -5.73 17.77 -5.08
CA GLN A 57 -7.05 18.01 -4.50
C GLN A 57 -7.55 16.73 -3.83
N CYS A 58 -8.03 16.84 -2.59
CA CYS A 58 -8.59 15.72 -1.85
C CYS A 58 -9.99 16.08 -1.36
N VAL A 59 -10.94 15.18 -1.57
CA VAL A 59 -12.28 15.28 -1.00
C VAL A 59 -12.48 14.07 -0.08
N ARG A 60 -12.85 14.34 1.18
CA ARG A 60 -12.98 13.30 2.22
C ARG A 60 -14.44 13.11 2.61
N PHE A 61 -14.83 11.86 2.74
CA PHE A 61 -16.12 11.39 3.23
C PHE A 61 -15.91 10.39 4.38
N ASP A 62 -16.98 10.11 5.11
CA ASP A 62 -16.96 9.12 6.19
C ASP A 62 -17.33 7.72 5.67
N LEU A 63 -18.11 7.63 4.57
CA LEU A 63 -18.61 6.37 4.04
C LEU A 63 -18.12 6.07 2.60
N PRO A 64 -17.83 4.79 2.27
CA PRO A 64 -17.36 4.42 0.93
C PRO A 64 -18.33 4.81 -0.18
N ARG A 65 -19.63 4.59 0.04
CA ARG A 65 -20.70 4.94 -0.89
C ARG A 65 -20.73 6.43 -1.23
N GLU A 66 -20.43 7.32 -0.28
CA GLU A 66 -20.44 8.77 -0.51
C GLU A 66 -19.25 9.19 -1.36
N ALA A 67 -18.07 8.62 -1.08
CA ALA A 67 -16.86 8.88 -1.86
C ALA A 67 -17.02 8.41 -3.33
N VAL A 68 -17.57 7.21 -3.54
CA VAL A 68 -17.86 6.68 -4.90
C VAL A 68 -18.96 7.48 -5.60
N HIS A 69 -19.99 7.90 -4.86
CA HIS A 69 -21.08 8.70 -5.41
C HIS A 69 -20.60 10.07 -5.91
N ALA A 70 -19.77 10.74 -5.12
CA ALA A 70 -19.23 12.06 -5.46
C ALA A 70 -18.12 12.02 -6.52
N ALA A 71 -17.44 10.88 -6.68
CA ALA A 71 -16.34 10.74 -7.63
C ALA A 71 -16.84 10.83 -9.10
N PRO A 72 -16.23 11.69 -9.94
CA PRO A 72 -16.52 11.73 -11.37
C PRO A 72 -15.95 10.50 -12.08
N ALA A 73 -16.42 10.23 -13.29
CA ALA A 73 -15.96 9.08 -14.06
C ALA A 73 -14.43 9.07 -14.25
N GLY A 74 -13.81 7.89 -14.10
CA GLY A 74 -12.37 7.71 -14.20
C GLY A 74 -11.55 8.15 -12.98
N ALA A 75 -12.18 8.65 -11.91
CA ALA A 75 -11.45 9.11 -10.72
C ALA A 75 -10.89 7.97 -9.86
N GLY A 76 -9.87 8.32 -9.07
CA GLY A 76 -9.30 7.45 -8.03
C GLY A 76 -10.01 7.66 -6.69
N VAL A 77 -10.46 6.56 -6.08
CA VAL A 77 -11.11 6.55 -4.77
C VAL A 77 -10.34 5.64 -3.80
N LEU A 78 -10.08 6.12 -2.59
CA LEU A 78 -9.43 5.36 -1.52
C LEU A 78 -10.43 5.09 -0.40
N VAL A 79 -10.61 3.82 -0.05
CA VAL A 79 -11.41 3.36 1.07
C VAL A 79 -10.47 2.77 2.12
N LEU A 80 -10.19 3.54 3.17
CA LEU A 80 -9.15 3.22 4.15
C LEU A 80 -9.74 2.57 5.40
N ALA A 81 -8.95 1.72 6.06
CA ALA A 81 -9.45 0.85 7.13
C ALA A 81 -9.55 1.55 8.48
N ASP A 82 -10.57 2.37 8.73
CA ASP A 82 -10.67 3.18 9.96
C ASP A 82 -10.85 2.37 11.25
N GLY A 83 -11.40 1.17 11.16
CA GLY A 83 -11.60 0.25 12.29
C GLY A 83 -10.41 -0.66 12.61
N TYR A 84 -9.31 -0.53 11.87
CA TYR A 84 -8.15 -1.41 11.98
C TYR A 84 -7.47 -1.35 13.37
N PRO A 85 -6.98 -2.48 13.91
CA PRO A 85 -7.14 -3.84 13.41
C PRO A 85 -8.43 -4.53 13.87
N ALA A 86 -9.23 -3.86 14.71
CA ALA A 86 -10.37 -4.44 15.42
C ALA A 86 -11.52 -4.84 14.50
N THR A 87 -11.80 -4.07 13.46
CA THR A 87 -12.86 -4.37 12.48
C THR A 87 -12.39 -4.22 11.05
N THR A 88 -12.92 -5.09 10.20
CA THR A 88 -12.70 -5.05 8.74
C THR A 88 -13.52 -3.95 8.08
N THR A 89 -13.06 -3.51 6.90
CA THR A 89 -13.71 -2.46 6.10
C THR A 89 -14.86 -3.06 5.30
N THR A 90 -16.10 -2.69 5.66
CA THR A 90 -17.29 -3.07 4.90
C THR A 90 -17.48 -2.15 3.71
N VAL A 91 -17.64 -2.73 2.51
CA VAL A 91 -18.00 -2.02 1.28
C VAL A 91 -19.18 -2.74 0.65
N GLU A 92 -20.30 -2.05 0.47
CA GLU A 92 -21.53 -2.67 -0.04
C GLU A 92 -21.38 -3.08 -1.51
N PRO A 93 -22.01 -4.19 -1.98
CA PRO A 93 -21.94 -4.62 -3.37
C PRO A 93 -22.27 -3.51 -4.39
N ALA A 94 -23.28 -2.70 -4.10
CA ALA A 94 -23.70 -1.58 -4.96
C ALA A 94 -22.59 -0.53 -5.17
N VAL A 95 -21.66 -0.37 -4.22
CA VAL A 95 -20.51 0.54 -4.36
C VAL A 95 -19.58 0.05 -5.46
N PHE A 96 -19.36 -1.26 -5.58
CA PHE A 96 -18.54 -1.83 -6.65
C PHE A 96 -19.22 -1.70 -8.02
N ASP A 97 -20.55 -1.83 -8.07
CA ASP A 97 -21.30 -1.70 -9.33
C ASP A 97 -21.31 -0.25 -9.82
N GLU A 98 -21.51 0.72 -8.92
CA GLU A 98 -21.41 2.14 -9.26
C GLU A 98 -19.98 2.53 -9.68
N ALA A 99 -18.97 2.03 -8.95
CA ALA A 99 -17.58 2.26 -9.32
C ALA A 99 -17.24 1.71 -10.71
N ALA A 100 -17.74 0.52 -11.05
CA ALA A 100 -17.57 -0.06 -12.38
C ALA A 100 -18.28 0.79 -13.46
N ALA A 101 -19.51 1.23 -13.22
CA ALA A 101 -20.27 2.08 -14.15
C ALA A 101 -19.57 3.42 -14.42
N LYS A 102 -18.91 3.99 -13.41
CA LYS A 102 -18.12 5.22 -13.51
C LYS A 102 -16.67 4.99 -13.93
N GLN A 103 -16.24 3.74 -14.14
CA GLN A 103 -14.85 3.38 -14.44
C GLN A 103 -13.86 3.92 -13.40
N LEU A 104 -14.26 3.91 -12.12
CA LEU A 104 -13.42 4.36 -11.03
C LEU A 104 -12.33 3.34 -10.73
N ARG A 105 -11.21 3.84 -10.22
CA ARG A 105 -10.14 3.01 -9.66
C ARG A 105 -10.22 3.06 -8.16
N LEU A 106 -10.49 1.92 -7.52
CA LEU A 106 -10.62 1.85 -6.07
C LEU A 106 -9.32 1.32 -5.43
N PHE A 107 -8.87 1.93 -4.34
CA PHE A 107 -7.92 1.32 -3.41
C PHE A 107 -8.63 1.00 -2.10
N ILE A 108 -8.67 -0.27 -1.70
CA ILE A 108 -9.44 -0.73 -0.53
C ILE A 108 -8.51 -1.43 0.45
N GLU A 109 -8.54 -1.01 1.72
CA GLU A 109 -7.75 -1.61 2.80
C GLU A 109 -8.59 -2.51 3.71
N TYR A 110 -8.00 -3.63 4.14
CA TYR A 110 -8.52 -4.55 5.16
C TYR A 110 -10.01 -4.94 4.93
N PRO A 111 -10.40 -5.36 3.71
CA PRO A 111 -11.81 -5.53 3.34
C PRO A 111 -12.48 -6.69 4.09
N ALA A 112 -13.74 -6.50 4.47
CA ALA A 112 -14.57 -7.57 5.05
C ALA A 112 -14.99 -8.62 4.01
N ALA A 113 -15.22 -8.17 2.78
CA ALA A 113 -15.57 -9.00 1.63
C ALA A 113 -15.19 -8.26 0.34
N LEU A 114 -14.98 -9.02 -0.73
CA LEU A 114 -14.76 -8.51 -2.07
C LEU A 114 -15.61 -9.33 -3.05
N PRO A 115 -16.15 -8.72 -4.13
CA PRO A 115 -16.83 -9.47 -5.18
C PRO A 115 -15.94 -10.58 -5.72
N ASP A 116 -16.50 -11.77 -5.97
CA ASP A 116 -15.79 -12.88 -6.64
C ASP A 116 -14.54 -13.43 -5.92
N LEU A 117 -14.25 -12.97 -4.69
CA LEU A 117 -13.14 -13.44 -3.87
C LEU A 117 -13.62 -13.91 -2.49
N VAL A 118 -13.12 -15.06 -2.06
CA VAL A 118 -13.43 -15.62 -0.74
C VAL A 118 -12.49 -15.02 0.31
N ALA A 119 -13.03 -14.13 1.15
CA ALA A 119 -12.31 -13.60 2.30
C ALA A 119 -12.32 -14.61 3.46
N GLY A 120 -11.14 -14.95 3.95
CA GLY A 120 -10.94 -15.73 5.17
C GLY A 120 -10.98 -14.85 6.43
N THR A 121 -10.56 -15.41 7.56
CA THR A 121 -10.52 -14.67 8.82
C THR A 121 -9.34 -13.70 8.87
N ALA A 122 -9.51 -12.60 9.61
CA ALA A 122 -8.40 -11.73 9.94
C ALA A 122 -7.42 -12.44 10.87
N ARG A 123 -6.12 -12.30 10.59
CA ARG A 123 -5.04 -12.87 11.40
C ARG A 123 -3.92 -11.88 11.59
N ARG A 124 -3.12 -12.11 12.61
CA ARG A 124 -1.94 -11.32 12.93
C ARG A 124 -0.68 -12.05 12.47
N THR A 125 0.30 -11.30 11.93
CA THR A 125 1.64 -11.85 11.72
C THR A 125 2.31 -12.14 13.06
N SER A 126 3.09 -13.21 13.09
CA SER A 126 3.92 -13.60 14.23
C SER A 126 5.39 -13.58 13.85
N LEU A 127 5.75 -14.35 12.83
CA LEU A 127 7.12 -14.48 12.32
C LEU A 127 7.24 -14.08 10.84
N GLU A 128 6.14 -13.66 10.23
CA GLU A 128 6.08 -13.25 8.85
C GLU A 128 6.56 -11.79 8.69
N ASN A 129 7.39 -11.57 7.68
CA ASN A 129 7.73 -10.24 7.18
C ASN A 129 6.94 -9.95 5.90
N VAL A 130 6.69 -8.68 5.61
CA VAL A 130 6.13 -8.29 4.31
C VAL A 130 7.26 -8.24 3.30
N VAL A 131 7.08 -8.86 2.13
CA VAL A 131 8.07 -9.02 1.07
C VAL A 131 7.50 -8.50 -0.24
N ALA A 132 8.27 -7.71 -0.98
CA ALA A 132 7.91 -7.33 -2.34
C ALA A 132 8.11 -8.49 -3.31
N THR A 133 7.07 -8.80 -4.07
CA THR A 133 7.06 -9.89 -5.08
C THR A 133 6.95 -9.37 -6.50
N SER A 134 7.04 -8.05 -6.69
CA SER A 134 6.98 -7.40 -7.99
C SER A 134 7.91 -6.20 -8.08
N GLY A 135 8.57 -6.02 -9.24
CA GLY A 135 9.40 -4.86 -9.55
C GLY A 135 8.64 -3.56 -9.85
N VAL A 136 7.31 -3.53 -9.77
CA VAL A 136 6.49 -2.34 -10.12
C VAL A 136 6.76 -1.12 -9.24
N PHE A 137 7.36 -1.30 -8.07
CA PHE A 137 7.69 -0.22 -7.14
C PHE A 137 9.01 0.50 -7.49
N GLY A 138 9.75 0.01 -8.49
CA GLY A 138 10.98 0.63 -8.95
C GLY A 138 12.17 0.40 -8.01
N PRO A 139 13.23 1.24 -8.11
CA PRO A 139 14.52 0.96 -7.48
C PRO A 139 14.50 1.04 -5.94
N ASN A 140 13.55 1.77 -5.36
CA ASN A 140 13.43 1.95 -3.91
C ASN A 140 12.68 0.78 -3.23
N LEU A 141 12.09 -0.13 -4.01
CA LEU A 141 11.52 -1.37 -3.50
C LEU A 141 11.58 -2.47 -4.57
N GLN A 142 12.69 -3.19 -4.59
CA GLN A 142 12.98 -4.31 -5.49
C GLN A 142 12.32 -5.60 -5.00
N GLU A 143 12.17 -6.56 -5.91
CA GLU A 143 11.71 -7.90 -5.57
C GLU A 143 12.60 -8.55 -4.49
N MET A 144 11.95 -9.30 -3.60
CA MET A 144 12.48 -9.91 -2.40
C MET A 144 12.96 -8.93 -1.31
N GLN A 145 12.80 -7.61 -1.45
CA GLN A 145 13.04 -6.70 -0.34
C GLN A 145 11.92 -6.79 0.72
N LEU A 146 12.30 -6.58 1.97
CA LEU A 146 11.43 -6.67 3.14
C LEU A 146 10.90 -5.29 3.53
N LEU A 147 9.63 -5.25 3.93
CA LEU A 147 9.02 -4.14 4.64
C LEU A 147 8.65 -4.57 6.06
N ALA A 148 8.99 -3.72 7.02
CA ALA A 148 8.52 -3.79 8.38
C ALA A 148 7.15 -3.13 8.48
N VAL A 149 6.10 -3.92 8.23
CA VAL A 149 4.71 -3.56 8.53
C VAL A 149 4.42 -4.04 9.95
N HIS A 150 4.72 -3.20 10.94
CA HIS A 150 4.59 -3.57 12.35
C HIS A 150 3.14 -3.85 12.75
N ASP A 151 2.96 -4.84 13.63
CA ASP A 151 1.64 -5.27 14.13
C ASP A 151 0.63 -5.60 13.01
N CYS A 152 1.14 -6.20 11.91
CA CYS A 152 0.33 -6.49 10.73
C CYS A 152 -0.75 -7.51 11.04
N HIS A 153 -1.99 -7.03 11.11
CA HIS A 153 -3.20 -7.81 10.95
C HIS A 153 -3.61 -7.77 9.48
N PHE A 154 -3.99 -8.90 8.90
CA PHE A 154 -4.44 -8.98 7.53
C PHE A 154 -5.58 -9.96 7.35
N VAL A 155 -6.44 -9.71 6.37
CA VAL A 155 -7.52 -10.61 5.94
C VAL A 155 -6.95 -11.64 4.98
N GLU A 156 -7.17 -12.93 5.23
CA GLU A 156 -6.72 -13.97 4.30
C GLU A 156 -7.49 -13.88 2.98
N LEU A 157 -6.80 -13.58 1.89
CA LEU A 157 -7.32 -13.57 0.52
C LEU A 157 -6.31 -14.27 -0.39
N THR A 158 -6.78 -14.78 -1.52
CA THR A 158 -5.93 -15.39 -2.54
C THR A 158 -5.72 -14.45 -3.72
N SER A 159 -4.53 -14.53 -4.31
CA SER A 159 -4.17 -13.79 -5.52
C SER A 159 -2.99 -14.48 -6.18
N ASP A 160 -3.07 -14.70 -7.49
CA ASP A 160 -1.99 -15.33 -8.26
C ASP A 160 -0.80 -14.38 -8.50
N ARG A 161 -1.06 -13.08 -8.49
CA ARG A 161 -0.06 -12.04 -8.79
C ARG A 161 0.00 -10.96 -7.69
N PRO A 162 0.36 -11.34 -6.45
CA PRO A 162 0.53 -10.36 -5.39
C PRO A 162 1.73 -9.45 -5.69
N LEU A 163 1.60 -8.19 -5.32
CA LEU A 163 2.68 -7.20 -5.38
C LEU A 163 3.50 -7.20 -4.09
N LEU A 164 2.81 -7.39 -2.96
CA LEU A 164 3.39 -7.63 -1.63
C LEU A 164 2.78 -8.89 -1.02
N VAL A 165 3.56 -9.65 -0.27
CA VAL A 165 3.10 -10.80 0.51
C VAL A 165 3.64 -10.76 1.94
N ALA A 166 2.91 -11.32 2.90
CA ALA A 166 3.44 -11.68 4.21
C ALA A 166 3.91 -13.13 4.16
N ALA A 167 5.18 -13.38 4.48
CA ALA A 167 5.76 -14.71 4.45
C ALA A 167 6.83 -14.87 5.54
N LYS A 168 7.00 -16.09 6.03
CA LYS A 168 8.10 -16.43 6.94
C LYS A 168 9.37 -16.56 6.10
N VAL A 169 10.24 -15.57 6.19
CA VAL A 169 11.50 -15.46 5.44
C VAL A 169 12.65 -15.16 6.38
N ALA A 170 13.87 -15.54 5.98
CA ALA A 170 15.08 -15.14 6.67
C ALA A 170 15.78 -14.00 5.92
N GLY A 171 16.40 -13.11 6.69
CA GLY A 171 17.12 -11.93 6.22
C GLY A 171 16.64 -10.66 6.93
N PHE A 172 17.37 -9.56 6.74
CA PHE A 172 17.09 -8.28 7.39
C PHE A 172 16.38 -7.30 6.46
N ASP A 173 16.97 -7.07 5.28
CA ASP A 173 16.49 -6.18 4.23
C ASP A 173 15.94 -6.95 3.01
N ARG A 174 16.35 -8.21 2.84
CA ARG A 174 15.94 -9.10 1.73
C ARG A 174 15.64 -10.51 2.19
N ALA A 175 14.73 -11.19 1.50
CA ALA A 175 14.44 -12.61 1.67
C ALA A 175 15.52 -13.43 0.94
N VAL A 176 16.64 -13.71 1.62
CA VAL A 176 17.85 -14.26 0.97
C VAL A 176 17.69 -15.70 0.46
N TYR A 177 16.72 -16.45 0.99
CA TYR A 177 16.38 -17.80 0.53
C TYR A 177 15.14 -17.83 -0.38
N GLY A 178 14.62 -16.67 -0.76
CA GLY A 178 13.40 -16.56 -1.57
C GLY A 178 12.14 -16.99 -0.83
N LEU A 179 11.11 -17.33 -1.61
CA LEU A 179 9.77 -17.73 -1.14
C LEU A 179 9.42 -19.18 -1.50
N ALA A 180 10.38 -19.97 -1.98
CA ALA A 180 10.14 -21.38 -2.24
C ALA A 180 9.76 -22.09 -0.94
N ASP A 181 8.78 -22.99 -1.00
CA ASP A 181 8.31 -23.81 0.12
C ASP A 181 7.82 -23.04 1.36
N THR A 182 7.59 -21.72 1.24
CA THR A 182 7.01 -20.89 2.30
C THR A 182 5.58 -20.52 1.96
N LYS A 183 4.68 -20.61 2.94
CA LYS A 183 3.32 -20.11 2.75
C LYS A 183 3.36 -18.58 2.73
N ALA A 184 2.94 -18.00 1.62
CA ALA A 184 2.85 -16.57 1.42
C ALA A 184 1.39 -16.12 1.38
N TYR A 185 1.09 -15.02 2.07
CA TYR A 185 -0.24 -14.42 2.12
C TYR A 185 -0.24 -13.08 1.38
N PRO A 186 -1.09 -12.87 0.36
CA PRO A 186 -1.20 -11.58 -0.32
C PRO A 186 -1.45 -10.42 0.64
N ILE A 187 -0.68 -9.34 0.48
CA ILE A 187 -0.79 -8.08 1.25
C ILE A 187 -1.27 -6.92 0.38
N LEU A 188 -0.80 -6.85 -0.86
CA LEU A 188 -1.20 -5.85 -1.85
C LEU A 188 -1.30 -6.52 -3.21
N PHE A 189 -2.43 -6.43 -3.89
CA PHE A 189 -2.64 -7.03 -5.21
C PHE A 189 -3.79 -6.35 -5.96
N ALA A 190 -3.82 -6.50 -7.28
CA ALA A 190 -4.95 -6.04 -8.10
C ALA A 190 -6.04 -7.12 -8.16
N HIS A 191 -7.29 -6.72 -8.00
CA HIS A 191 -8.44 -7.59 -8.17
C HIS A 191 -8.45 -8.20 -9.58
N PRO A 192 -8.73 -9.50 -9.75
CA PRO A 192 -8.56 -10.19 -11.04
C PRO A 192 -9.51 -9.68 -12.13
N THR A 193 -10.71 -9.23 -11.76
CA THR A 193 -11.80 -8.90 -12.69
C THR A 193 -12.31 -7.45 -12.59
N ARG A 194 -11.75 -6.62 -11.70
CA ARG A 194 -12.26 -5.27 -11.42
C ARG A 194 -11.10 -4.29 -11.27
N ASP A 195 -11.36 -3.01 -11.53
CA ASP A 195 -10.42 -1.90 -11.29
C ASP A 195 -10.32 -1.56 -9.79
N VAL A 196 -9.87 -2.53 -9.01
CA VAL A 196 -9.70 -2.44 -7.57
C VAL A 196 -8.30 -2.91 -7.19
N LEU A 197 -7.53 -2.06 -6.54
CA LEU A 197 -6.29 -2.41 -5.86
C LEU A 197 -6.62 -2.72 -4.39
N VAL A 198 -6.29 -3.93 -3.96
CA VAL A 198 -6.66 -4.45 -2.64
C VAL A 198 -5.42 -4.48 -1.77
N SER A 199 -5.49 -3.86 -0.59
CA SER A 199 -4.59 -4.15 0.50
C SER A 199 -5.31 -4.98 1.56
N THR A 200 -4.77 -6.15 1.90
CA THR A 200 -5.37 -7.02 2.92
C THR A 200 -5.09 -6.55 4.33
N THR A 201 -4.32 -5.47 4.51
CA THR A 201 -3.95 -4.82 5.77
C THR A 201 -4.17 -3.30 5.65
N LYS A 202 -3.88 -2.53 6.70
CA LYS A 202 -3.90 -1.07 6.67
C LYS A 202 -2.50 -0.51 6.43
N LEU A 203 -2.18 -0.16 5.19
CA LEU A 203 -0.92 0.50 4.84
C LEU A 203 -0.94 2.00 5.19
N SER A 204 -2.13 2.61 5.19
CA SER A 204 -2.37 4.06 5.34
C SER A 204 -2.04 4.65 6.71
N GLN A 205 -1.58 3.84 7.67
CA GLN A 205 -1.12 4.25 9.00
C GLN A 205 0.41 4.20 9.16
N PHE A 206 1.15 4.35 8.07
CA PHE A 206 2.60 4.16 8.03
C PHE A 206 3.42 5.09 8.93
N ILE A 207 2.90 6.25 9.35
CA ILE A 207 3.59 7.15 10.28
C ILE A 207 3.33 6.70 11.72
N THR A 208 2.06 6.52 12.06
CA THR A 208 1.59 6.15 13.40
C THR A 208 2.06 4.74 13.77
N ALA A 209 2.02 3.80 12.83
CA ALA A 209 2.50 2.43 12.98
C ALA A 209 4.01 2.26 12.68
N ARG A 210 4.69 3.34 12.29
CA ARG A 210 6.15 3.39 12.07
C ARG A 210 6.64 2.38 11.03
N TYR A 211 5.94 2.26 9.91
CA TYR A 211 6.35 1.34 8.86
C TYR A 211 7.67 1.76 8.24
N ALA A 212 8.48 0.75 7.90
CA ALA A 212 9.85 0.94 7.44
C ALA A 212 10.22 -0.10 6.37
N PRO A 213 11.27 0.14 5.58
CA PRO A 213 12.00 1.40 5.40
C PRO A 213 11.11 2.54 4.83
N LYS A 214 11.46 3.80 5.11
CA LYS A 214 10.67 4.96 4.66
C LYS A 214 10.60 5.03 3.13
N ASP A 215 11.74 4.91 2.47
CA ASP A 215 11.89 4.90 1.01
C ASP A 215 11.12 3.75 0.35
N ALA A 216 11.13 2.56 0.95
CA ALA A 216 10.29 1.45 0.51
C ALA A 216 8.78 1.79 0.62
N MET A 217 8.35 2.37 1.74
CA MET A 217 6.95 2.83 1.89
C MET A 217 6.61 3.97 0.91
N GLN A 218 7.55 4.86 0.60
CA GLN A 218 7.38 5.89 -0.43
C GLN A 218 7.15 5.25 -1.80
N ALA A 219 7.88 4.17 -2.12
CA ALA A 219 7.73 3.43 -3.36
C ALA A 219 6.35 2.76 -3.47
N VAL A 220 5.87 2.14 -2.38
CA VAL A 220 4.51 1.58 -2.30
C VAL A 220 3.46 2.66 -2.59
N TRP A 221 3.53 3.82 -1.92
CA TRP A 221 2.56 4.89 -2.14
C TRP A 221 2.66 5.54 -3.50
N ALA A 222 3.87 5.72 -4.03
CA ALA A 222 4.07 6.23 -5.38
C ALA A 222 3.39 5.33 -6.41
N TYR A 223 3.50 4.00 -6.25
CA TYR A 223 2.79 3.04 -7.09
C TYR A 223 1.27 3.13 -6.93
N VAL A 224 0.75 3.07 -5.70
CA VAL A 224 -0.70 3.10 -5.44
C VAL A 224 -1.34 4.37 -6.01
N LEU A 225 -0.72 5.53 -5.76
CA LEU A 225 -1.22 6.82 -6.26
C LEU A 225 -1.09 6.95 -7.77
N GLY A 226 0.00 6.47 -8.37
CA GLY A 226 0.16 6.42 -9.82
C GLY A 226 -0.87 5.50 -10.49
N TRP A 227 -1.21 4.39 -9.85
CA TRP A 227 -2.27 3.50 -10.33
C TRP A 227 -3.65 4.15 -10.23
N LEU A 228 -3.94 4.88 -9.14
CA LEU A 228 -5.21 5.60 -8.96
C LEU A 228 -5.39 6.79 -9.92
N GLN A 229 -4.29 7.40 -10.38
CA GLN A 229 -4.31 8.57 -11.27
C GLN A 229 -3.36 8.39 -12.47
N PRO A 230 -3.73 7.57 -13.47
CA PRO A 230 -2.92 7.36 -14.67
C PRO A 230 -2.61 8.67 -15.39
N GLY A 231 -1.38 8.82 -15.86
CA GLY A 231 -0.96 10.00 -16.60
C GLY A 231 -0.77 11.26 -15.74
N SER A 232 -1.12 11.22 -14.45
CA SER A 232 -0.64 12.21 -13.50
C SER A 232 0.84 11.95 -13.20
N ALA A 233 1.65 12.99 -13.10
CA ALA A 233 3.04 12.85 -12.68
C ALA A 233 3.08 12.08 -11.35
N THR A 234 3.81 10.95 -11.33
CA THR A 234 3.96 10.10 -10.14
C THR A 234 4.43 10.94 -8.97
N ARG A 235 3.64 10.99 -7.89
CA ARG A 235 3.93 11.84 -6.74
C ARG A 235 4.55 11.01 -5.64
N VAL A 236 5.87 11.17 -5.47
CA VAL A 236 6.55 10.67 -4.27
C VAL A 236 6.01 11.46 -3.07
N LEU A 237 5.47 10.75 -2.08
CA LEU A 237 5.07 11.35 -0.81
C LEU A 237 6.32 11.59 0.04
N ASP A 238 6.32 12.65 0.82
CA ASP A 238 7.35 12.88 1.83
C ASP A 238 6.71 13.16 3.19
N TRP A 239 7.35 12.65 4.24
CA TRP A 239 6.90 12.80 5.62
C TRP A 239 8.08 12.67 6.58
N THR A 240 7.93 13.22 7.79
CA THR A 240 8.91 13.03 8.86
C THR A 240 8.51 11.82 9.71
N PRO A 241 9.36 10.78 9.82
CA PRO A 241 9.14 9.69 10.76
C PRO A 241 9.06 10.20 12.21
N THR A 242 8.17 9.62 13.00
CA THR A 242 8.00 9.96 14.43
C THR A 242 9.22 9.58 15.26
N VAL A 243 9.93 8.51 14.85
CA VAL A 243 11.20 8.08 15.44
C VAL A 243 12.27 8.11 14.36
N ARG A 244 13.41 8.72 14.68
CA ARG A 244 14.56 8.84 13.78
C ARG A 244 15.86 8.83 14.59
N PRO A 245 17.00 8.47 13.96
CA PRO A 245 18.30 8.72 14.56
C PRO A 245 18.43 10.17 15.03
N THR A 246 19.03 10.39 16.20
CA THR A 246 19.26 11.75 16.72
C THR A 246 20.22 12.53 15.83
N PHE A 247 21.17 11.83 15.21
CA PHE A 247 22.21 12.39 14.36
C PHE A 247 22.17 11.72 12.99
N GLY A 248 22.55 12.47 11.95
CA GLY A 248 22.75 11.92 10.60
C GLY A 248 23.92 10.93 10.54
N ARG A 249 24.00 10.15 9.45
CA ARG A 249 25.08 9.17 9.22
C ARG A 249 26.47 9.82 9.29
N ASP A 250 26.60 11.01 8.70
CA ASP A 250 27.87 11.72 8.51
C ASP A 250 27.98 12.95 9.44
N GLU A 251 27.09 13.09 10.41
CA GLU A 251 27.09 14.21 11.35
C GLU A 251 28.15 14.02 12.43
N ALA A 252 28.94 15.06 12.69
CA ALA A 252 29.92 15.04 13.76
C ALA A 252 29.22 14.97 15.12
N LEU A 253 29.50 13.93 15.89
CA LEU A 253 28.87 13.72 17.19
C LEU A 253 29.44 14.67 18.25
N PRO A 254 28.60 15.38 19.02
CA PRO A 254 29.06 16.13 20.19
C PRO A 254 29.78 15.22 21.19
N VAL A 255 30.76 15.76 21.93
CA VAL A 255 31.50 15.01 22.98
C VAL A 255 30.55 14.32 23.98
N ALA A 256 29.41 14.94 24.28
CA ALA A 256 28.41 14.40 25.21
C ALA A 256 27.40 13.42 24.58
N ALA A 257 27.47 13.13 23.27
CA ALA A 257 26.47 12.34 22.56
C ALA A 257 26.26 10.95 23.16
N ALA A 258 27.34 10.24 23.50
CA ALA A 258 27.28 8.93 24.14
C ALA A 258 26.59 8.98 25.51
N ARG A 259 26.95 9.97 26.35
CA ARG A 259 26.33 10.19 27.67
C ARG A 259 24.83 10.49 27.53
N GLN A 260 24.44 11.32 26.57
CA GLN A 260 23.05 11.64 26.31
C GLN A 260 22.26 10.43 25.79
N ALA A 261 22.85 9.61 24.92
CA ALA A 261 22.24 8.37 24.44
C ALA A 261 21.96 7.41 25.60
N LEU A 262 22.92 7.23 26.52
CA LEU A 262 22.74 6.41 27.71
C LEU A 262 21.63 6.94 28.63
N ILE A 263 21.63 8.25 28.92
CA ILE A 263 20.58 8.89 29.73
C ILE A 263 19.20 8.67 29.10
N ARG A 264 19.06 8.91 27.79
CA ARG A 264 17.78 8.67 27.09
C ARG A 264 17.35 7.20 27.12
N GLY A 265 18.31 6.27 27.04
CA GLY A 265 18.04 4.84 27.19
C GLY A 265 17.51 4.48 28.59
N ILE A 266 18.14 5.01 29.64
CA ILE A 266 17.70 4.82 31.04
C ILE A 266 16.31 5.45 31.26
N ASP A 267 16.13 6.68 30.79
CA ASP A 267 14.85 7.39 30.84
C ASP A 267 13.75 6.61 30.14
N TRP A 268 14.04 5.99 29.00
CA TRP A 268 13.07 5.18 28.28
C TRP A 268 12.64 3.95 29.11
N HIS A 269 13.58 3.20 29.69
CA HIS A 269 13.25 2.03 30.53
C HIS A 269 12.41 2.40 31.75
N THR A 270 12.74 3.52 32.40
CA THR A 270 12.02 4.01 33.59
C THR A 270 10.65 4.57 33.25
N LYS A 271 10.52 5.39 32.19
CA LYS A 271 9.25 6.02 31.78
C LYS A 271 8.31 5.05 31.07
N ALA A 272 8.83 4.04 30.37
CA ALA A 272 8.04 2.99 29.73
C ALA A 272 7.45 1.99 30.74
N ARG A 273 7.70 2.16 32.05
CA ARG A 273 7.24 1.27 33.13
C ARG A 273 7.67 -0.18 32.95
N MET A 274 8.83 -0.41 32.32
CA MET A 274 9.40 -1.76 32.14
C MET A 274 10.06 -2.30 33.41
N LEU A 275 10.36 -1.42 34.36
CA LEU A 275 10.85 -1.79 35.69
C LEU A 275 9.65 -1.96 36.62
N LEU A 276 9.29 -3.22 36.88
CA LEU A 276 8.20 -3.55 37.80
C LEU A 276 8.65 -3.37 39.25
N SER A 277 7.80 -2.76 40.08
CA SER A 277 7.92 -2.88 41.53
C SER A 277 7.62 -4.32 41.96
N GLU A 278 7.94 -4.68 43.20
CA GLU A 278 7.60 -6.01 43.73
C GLU A 278 6.09 -6.30 43.63
N ALA A 279 5.25 -5.31 43.95
CA ALA A 279 3.80 -5.39 43.77
C ALA A 279 3.41 -5.53 42.28
N GLY A 280 4.01 -4.74 41.38
CA GLY A 280 3.76 -4.84 39.94
C GLY A 280 4.21 -6.19 39.34
N ALA A 281 5.26 -6.79 39.88
CA ALA A 281 5.74 -8.12 39.49
C ALA A 281 4.77 -9.22 39.95
N GLN A 282 4.19 -9.10 41.15
CA GLN A 282 3.16 -10.02 41.63
C GLN A 282 1.87 -9.91 40.80
N GLU A 283 1.44 -8.68 40.49
CA GLU A 283 0.29 -8.42 39.62
C GLU A 283 0.51 -8.98 38.20
N TYR A 284 1.69 -8.72 37.62
CA TYR A 284 2.06 -9.27 36.31
C TYR A 284 2.02 -10.80 36.30
N LYS A 285 2.58 -11.48 37.31
CA LYS A 285 2.55 -12.94 37.44
C LYS A 285 1.12 -13.47 37.52
N ARG A 286 0.23 -12.79 38.27
CA ARG A 286 -1.19 -13.15 38.36
C ARG A 286 -1.88 -13.04 37.00
N LEU A 287 -1.71 -11.90 36.31
CA LEU A 287 -2.32 -11.67 34.98
C LEU A 287 -1.79 -12.66 33.93
N PHE A 288 -0.51 -13.05 34.00
CA PHE A 288 0.06 -14.06 33.12
C PHE A 288 -0.50 -15.46 33.39
N ALA A 289 -0.63 -15.85 34.66
CA ALA A 289 -1.21 -17.14 35.03
C ALA A 289 -2.70 -17.24 34.61
N GLU A 290 -3.48 -16.16 34.79
CA GLU A 290 -4.88 -16.09 34.34
C GLU A 290 -4.99 -16.20 32.80
N LYS A 291 -4.07 -15.61 32.04
CA LYS A 291 -4.02 -15.74 30.57
C LYS A 291 -3.62 -17.14 30.11
N GLU A 292 -2.67 -17.80 30.78
CA GLU A 292 -2.32 -19.19 30.47
C GLU A 292 -3.51 -20.13 30.73
N ASP A 293 -4.25 -19.92 31.81
CA ASP A 293 -5.42 -20.75 32.15
C ASP A 293 -6.57 -20.54 31.14
N GLN A 294 -6.83 -19.30 30.73
CA GLN A 294 -7.78 -18.99 29.65
C GLN A 294 -7.37 -19.58 28.29
N SER A 295 -6.07 -19.66 28.00
CA SER A 295 -5.56 -20.31 26.79
C SER A 295 -5.62 -21.85 26.83
N ARG A 296 -5.71 -22.44 28.04
CA ARG A 296 -5.82 -23.89 28.26
C ARG A 296 -7.26 -24.41 28.34
N GLN A 297 -8.26 -23.53 28.48
CA GLN A 297 -9.69 -23.89 28.44
C GLN A 297 -10.39 -23.31 27.20
N PRO A 298 -10.26 -23.92 26.01
CA PRO A 298 -11.12 -23.58 24.89
C PRO A 298 -12.49 -24.25 25.11
N GLY A 299 -13.49 -23.45 25.49
CA GLY A 299 -14.89 -23.90 25.49
C GLY A 299 -15.49 -24.18 26.86
N ARG A 300 -15.99 -23.12 27.50
CA ARG A 300 -17.29 -23.20 28.19
C ARG A 300 -18.19 -22.14 27.57
N SER A 301 -18.91 -22.54 26.54
CA SER A 301 -20.19 -21.94 26.19
C SER A 301 -21.08 -22.00 27.44
N GLY A 302 -21.40 -20.84 28.00
CA GLY A 302 -22.41 -20.73 29.04
C GLY A 302 -23.80 -21.05 28.49
N PRO A 303 -24.74 -21.48 29.36
CA PRO A 303 -26.13 -21.75 28.98
C PRO A 303 -26.85 -20.50 28.47
#